data_AF-A0A7S1A493-F1
#
_entry.id   AF-A0A7S1A493-F1
#
_cell.length_a   1.000
_cell.length_b   1.000
_cell.length_c   1.000
_cell.angle_alpha   90.00
_cell.angle_beta   90.00
_cell.angle_gamma   90.00
#
_symmetry.space_group_name_H-M   'P 1'
#
loop_
_entity.id
_entity.type
_entity.pdbx_description
1 polymer ?
#
loop_
_entity_poly.entity_id
_entity_poly.type
_entity_poly.pdbx_seq_one_letter_code
_entity_poly.pdbx_strand_id
1 'polypeptide(L)'
;HPDSISRLVYEIFGIVILLADLTTIPVVLAWDIDVAGFWLALAIFYASYWTLDVTVNFITGYRVDGTVETRPKLVVLNYMRSWFLLDFLIVSCDWITLIIRASFDRARYV
;
A
#
# COMPACT_ATOMS: atom_id res chain seq x y z
N HIS A 1 16.69 -9.83 -8.13
CA HIS A 1 17.10 -10.85 -7.15
C HIS A 1 16.74 -10.29 -5.77
N PRO A 2 16.21 -11.06 -4.82
CA PRO A 2 15.84 -10.51 -3.50
C PRO A 2 17.00 -9.89 -2.73
N ASP A 3 18.24 -10.27 -3.05
CA ASP A 3 19.46 -9.62 -2.52
C ASP A 3 20.00 -8.47 -3.39
N SER A 4 19.22 -7.93 -4.34
CA SER A 4 19.69 -6.80 -5.13
C SER A 4 19.59 -5.50 -4.34
N ILE A 5 20.58 -4.62 -4.48
CA ILE A 5 20.56 -3.28 -3.86
C ILE A 5 19.31 -2.50 -4.27
N SER A 6 18.82 -2.69 -5.50
CA SER A 6 17.55 -2.11 -5.95
C SER A 6 16.34 -2.54 -5.13
N ARG A 7 16.33 -3.80 -4.67
CA ARG A 7 15.27 -4.32 -3.80
C ARG A 7 15.36 -3.71 -2.42
N LEU A 8 16.57 -3.65 -1.86
CA LEU A 8 16.80 -3.00 -0.57
C LEU A 8 16.40 -1.52 -0.58
N VAL A 9 16.75 -0.79 -1.65
CA VAL A 9 16.35 0.62 -1.80
C VAL A 9 14.84 0.76 -1.88
N TYR A 10 14.16 -0.12 -2.62
CA TYR A 10 12.70 -0.16 -2.68
C TYR A 10 12.06 -0.41 -1.31
N GLU A 11 12.58 -1.38 -0.55
CA GLU A 11 12.11 -1.71 0.79
C GLU A 11 12.33 -0.54 1.78
N ILE A 12 13.51 0.09 1.76
CA ILE A 12 13.79 1.27 2.60
C ILE A 12 12.84 2.42 2.27
N PHE A 13 12.62 2.68 0.97
CA PHE A 13 11.70 3.72 0.54
C PHE A 13 10.26 3.41 0.98
N GLY A 14 9.84 2.14 0.88
CA GLY A 14 8.54 1.68 1.37
C GLY A 14 8.38 1.84 2.88
N ILE A 15 9.42 1.56 3.66
CA ILE A 15 9.41 1.78 5.12
C ILE A 15 9.23 3.28 5.44
N VAL A 16 9.90 4.18 4.70
CA VAL A 16 9.74 5.62 4.91
C VAL A 16 8.30 6.06 4.60
N ILE A 17 7.72 5.57 3.49
CA ILE A 17 6.32 5.84 3.15
C ILE A 17 5.37 5.27 4.21
N LEU A 18 5.60 4.05 4.69
CA LEU A 18 4.82 3.42 5.76
C LEU A 18 4.79 4.25 7.03
N LEU A 19 5.95 4.74 7.46
CA LEU A 19 6.04 5.59 8.64
C LEU A 19 5.29 6.90 8.44
N ALA A 20 5.40 7.52 7.26
CA ALA A 20 4.67 8.75 6.95
C ALA A 20 3.14 8.53 6.89
N ASP A 21 2.69 7.45 6.28
CA ASP A 21 1.28 7.10 6.16
C ASP A 21 0.66 6.77 7.52
N LEU A 22 1.32 5.89 8.28
CA LEU A 22 0.89 5.50 9.63
C LEU A 22 0.83 6.68 10.61
N THR A 23 1.69 7.70 10.43
CA THR A 23 1.66 8.92 11.25
C THR A 23 0.64 9.94 10.76
N THR A 24 0.37 10.00 9.47
CA THR A 24 -0.62 10.91 8.89
C THR A 24 -2.03 10.59 9.36
N ILE A 25 -2.40 9.30 9.42
CA ILE A 25 -3.75 8.86 9.85
C ILE A 25 -4.15 9.42 11.23
N PRO A 26 -3.40 9.18 12.33
CA PRO A 26 -3.78 9.69 13.64
C PRO A 26 -3.70 11.21 13.72
N VAL A 27 -2.81 11.88 12.98
CA VAL A 27 -2.74 13.35 12.93
C VAL A 27 -4.01 13.92 12.31
N VAL A 28 -4.44 13.39 11.17
CA VAL A 28 -5.67 13.81 10.50
C VAL A 28 -6.88 13.61 11.41
N LEU A 29 -6.95 12.46 12.11
CA LEU A 29 -8.07 12.17 13.01
C LEU A 29 -8.06 13.01 14.28
N ALA A 30 -6.91 13.18 14.93
CA ALA A 30 -6.81 13.88 16.21
C ALA A 30 -7.02 15.39 16.11
N TRP A 31 -6.70 15.99 14.96
CA TRP A 31 -6.90 17.42 14.69
C TRP A 31 -8.10 17.71 13.78
N ASP A 32 -8.92 16.69 13.46
CA ASP A 32 -10.08 16.81 12.56
C ASP A 32 -9.73 17.56 11.26
N ILE A 33 -8.60 17.18 10.66
CA ILE A 33 -8.09 17.83 9.45
C ILE A 33 -9.00 17.47 8.27
N ASP A 34 -9.50 18.50 7.60
CA ASP A 34 -10.24 18.31 6.36
C ASP A 34 -9.33 17.71 5.27
N VAL A 35 -9.70 16.54 4.76
CA VAL A 35 -8.92 15.80 3.77
C VAL A 35 -9.25 16.33 2.38
N ALA A 36 -8.76 17.55 2.11
CA ALA A 36 -8.89 18.25 0.85
C ALA A 36 -7.51 18.73 0.36
N GLY A 37 -7.43 19.13 -0.92
CA GLY A 37 -6.22 19.68 -1.52
C GLY A 37 -5.01 18.76 -1.34
N PHE A 38 -4.01 19.23 -0.58
CA PHE A 38 -2.78 18.46 -0.30
C PHE A 38 -3.05 17.13 0.41
N TRP A 39 -3.90 17.11 1.43
CA TRP A 39 -4.17 15.89 2.20
C TRP A 39 -4.88 14.83 1.38
N LEU A 40 -5.78 15.23 0.48
CA LEU A 40 -6.41 14.34 -0.47
C LEU A 40 -5.39 13.79 -1.47
N ALA A 41 -4.53 14.64 -2.03
CA ALA A 41 -3.48 14.21 -2.94
C ALA A 41 -2.51 13.22 -2.26
N LEU A 42 -2.16 13.46 -1.00
CA LEU A 42 -1.29 12.59 -0.20
C LEU A 42 -1.96 11.23 0.08
N ALA A 43 -3.25 11.22 0.43
CA ALA A 43 -4.01 9.99 0.64
C ALA A 43 -4.14 9.16 -0.66
N ILE A 44 -4.38 9.80 -1.80
CA ILE A 44 -4.38 9.13 -3.12
C ILE A 44 -2.99 8.57 -3.44
N PHE A 45 -1.93 9.31 -3.12
CA PHE A 45 -0.57 8.86 -3.30
C PHE A 45 -0.27 7.59 -2.48
N TYR A 46 -0.62 7.55 -1.19
CA TYR A 46 -0.44 6.37 -0.35
C TYR A 46 -1.24 5.17 -0.87
N ALA A 47 -2.53 5.34 -1.15
CA ALA A 47 -3.38 4.26 -1.69
C ALA A 47 -2.82 3.70 -3.01
N SER A 48 -2.31 4.57 -3.88
CA SER A 48 -1.68 4.19 -5.15
C SER A 48 -0.36 3.44 -4.93
N TYR A 49 0.48 3.90 -4.01
CA TYR A 49 1.74 3.26 -3.67
C TYR A 49 1.51 1.84 -3.14
N TRP A 50 0.60 1.66 -2.18
CA TRP A 50 0.30 0.33 -1.62
C TRP A 50 -0.34 -0.61 -2.64
N THR A 51 -1.15 -0.09 -3.56
CA THR A 51 -1.68 -0.88 -4.69
C THR A 51 -0.54 -1.41 -5.58
N LEU A 52 0.47 -0.57 -5.85
CA LEU A 52 1.64 -0.97 -6.61
C LEU A 52 2.51 -1.96 -5.83
N ASP A 53 2.70 -1.77 -4.53
CA ASP A 53 3.47 -2.68 -3.66
C ASP A 53 2.87 -4.09 -3.66
N VAL A 54 1.55 -4.21 -3.52
CA VAL A 54 0.83 -5.49 -3.66
C VAL A 54 1.14 -6.15 -5.00
N THR A 55 1.13 -5.37 -6.10
CA THR A 55 1.44 -5.88 -7.43
C THR A 55 2.90 -6.34 -7.56
N VAL A 56 3.84 -5.62 -6.94
CA VAL A 56 5.27 -5.99 -6.89
C VAL A 56 5.47 -7.27 -6.07
N ASN A 57 4.70 -7.48 -5.00
CA ASN A 57 4.79 -8.68 -4.18
C ASN A 57 4.39 -9.96 -4.95
N PHE A 58 3.52 -9.87 -5.95
CA PHE A 58 3.21 -11.01 -6.85
C PHE A 58 4.36 -11.44 -7.76
N ILE A 59 5.35 -10.57 -8.00
CA ILE A 59 6.53 -10.87 -8.86
C ILE A 59 7.82 -10.99 -8.04
N THR A 60 7.70 -10.92 -6.72
CA THR A 60 8.83 -10.97 -5.78
C THR A 60 9.15 -12.41 -5.40
N GLY A 61 10.37 -12.86 -5.72
CA GLY A 61 10.84 -14.17 -5.26
C GLY A 61 10.94 -14.25 -3.73
N TYR A 62 10.65 -15.42 -3.16
CA TYR A 62 10.70 -15.68 -1.72
C TYR A 62 11.82 -16.68 -1.39
N ARG A 63 12.28 -16.68 -0.13
CA ARG A 63 13.29 -17.64 0.32
C ARG A 63 12.63 -18.92 0.83
N VAL A 64 13.12 -20.06 0.35
CA VAL A 64 12.75 -21.39 0.84
C VAL A 64 14.00 -22.27 0.88
N ASP A 65 14.26 -22.88 2.03
CA ASP A 65 15.40 -23.79 2.26
C ASP A 65 16.76 -23.21 1.83
N GLY A 66 17.01 -21.92 2.12
CA GLY A 66 18.26 -21.23 1.79
C GLY A 66 18.40 -20.82 0.32
N THR A 67 17.44 -21.20 -0.54
CA THR A 67 17.40 -20.82 -1.96
C THR A 67 16.30 -19.78 -2.22
N VAL A 68 16.43 -19.04 -3.32
CA VAL A 68 15.42 -18.09 -3.77
C VAL A 68 14.54 -18.76 -4.81
N GLU A 69 13.23 -18.85 -4.52
CA GLU A 69 12.24 -19.30 -5.48
C GLU A 69 11.72 -18.12 -6.32
N THR A 70 11.84 -18.23 -7.64
CA THR A 70 11.43 -17.17 -8.58
C THR A 70 10.41 -17.65 -9.62
N ARG A 71 10.00 -18.93 -9.60
CA ARG A 71 8.98 -19.44 -10.51
C ARG A 71 7.65 -18.71 -10.26
N PRO A 72 7.10 -17.96 -11.24
CA PRO A 72 5.96 -17.07 -11.01
C PRO A 72 4.75 -17.76 -10.38
N LYS A 73 4.44 -19.00 -10.81
CA LYS A 73 3.32 -19.78 -10.24
C LYS A 73 3.48 -20.03 -8.74
N LEU A 74 4.69 -20.36 -8.28
CA LEU A 74 4.95 -20.63 -6.87
C LEU A 74 4.98 -19.35 -6.05
N VAL A 75 5.56 -18.27 -6.59
CA VAL A 75 5.55 -16.95 -5.97
C VAL A 75 4.11 -16.48 -5.72
N VAL A 76 3.27 -16.50 -6.76
CA VAL A 76 1.87 -16.09 -6.66
C VAL A 76 1.12 -16.95 -5.64
N LEU A 77 1.26 -18.29 -5.71
CA LEU A 77 0.60 -19.19 -4.76
C LEU A 77 1.04 -18.95 -3.31
N ASN A 78 2.33 -18.68 -3.09
CA ASN A 78 2.86 -18.41 -1.76
C ASN A 78 2.33 -17.08 -1.22
N TYR A 79 2.35 -16.01 -2.02
CA TYR A 79 1.85 -14.69 -1.62
C TYR A 79 0.34 -14.72 -1.34
N MET A 80 -0.44 -15.38 -2.20
CA MET A 80 -1.89 -15.56 -2.03
C MET A 80 -2.27 -16.29 -0.74
N ARG A 81 -1.43 -17.21 -0.26
CA ARG A 81 -1.68 -18.00 0.96
C ARG A 81 -1.20 -17.35 2.25
N SER A 82 -0.34 -16.33 2.15
CA SER A 82 0.35 -15.75 3.31
C SER A 82 -0.16 -14.34 3.62
N TRP A 83 0.10 -13.37 2.74
CA TRP A 83 -0.05 -11.94 3.04
C TRP A 83 -1.10 -11.23 2.18
N PHE A 84 -1.37 -11.73 0.98
CA PHE A 84 -2.26 -11.05 0.03
C PHE A 84 -3.62 -10.66 0.61
N LEU A 85 -4.27 -11.54 1.39
CA LEU A 85 -5.58 -11.24 1.95
C LEU A 85 -5.54 -10.01 2.87
N LEU A 86 -4.50 -9.89 3.69
CA LEU A 86 -4.32 -8.75 4.59
C LEU A 86 -4.06 -7.47 3.78
N ASP A 87 -3.08 -7.51 2.87
CA ASP A 87 -2.71 -6.35 2.08
C ASP A 87 -3.88 -5.85 1.22
N PHE A 88 -4.62 -6.78 0.61
CA PHE A 88 -5.80 -6.47 -0.20
C PHE A 88 -6.89 -5.78 0.63
N LEU A 89 -7.15 -6.25 1.86
CA LEU A 89 -8.14 -5.64 2.74
C LEU A 89 -7.74 -4.22 3.15
N ILE A 90 -6.47 -4.01 3.50
CA ILE A 90 -5.94 -2.70 3.87
C ILE A 90 -6.08 -1.71 2.70
N VAL A 91 -5.57 -2.07 1.53
CA VAL A 91 -5.64 -1.22 0.33
C VAL A 91 -7.09 -0.95 -0.09
N SER A 92 -7.97 -1.94 0.06
CA SER A 92 -9.40 -1.77 -0.22
C SER A 92 -10.04 -0.75 0.71
N CYS A 93 -9.70 -0.76 2.00
CA CYS A 93 -10.19 0.22 2.98
C CYS A 93 -9.76 1.64 2.62
N ASP A 94 -8.53 1.84 2.15
CA ASP A 94 -8.02 3.16 1.74
C ASP A 94 -8.85 3.72 0.57
N TRP A 95 -9.04 2.91 -0.49
CA TRP A 95 -9.84 3.31 -1.64
C TRP A 95 -11.31 3.54 -1.30
N ILE A 96 -11.91 2.67 -0.48
CA ILE A 96 -13.30 2.85 -0.03
C ILE A 96 -13.44 4.18 0.71
N THR A 97 -12.51 4.49 1.63
CA THR A 97 -12.52 5.74 2.38
C THR A 97 -12.41 6.95 1.46
N LEU A 98 -11.52 6.91 0.47
CA LEU A 98 -11.37 7.96 -0.54
C LEU A 98 -12.63 8.14 -1.39
N ILE A 99 -13.25 7.05 -1.84
CA ILE A 99 -14.48 7.09 -2.65
C ILE A 99 -15.65 7.66 -1.85
N ILE A 100 -15.78 7.25 -0.59
CA ILE A 100 -16.81 7.78 0.32
C ILE A 100 -16.64 9.30 0.47
N ARG A 101 -15.42 9.77 0.76
CA ARG A 101 -15.12 11.20 0.89
C ARG A 101 -15.42 11.98 -0.40
N ALA A 102 -14.95 11.49 -1.54
CA ALA A 102 -15.20 12.11 -2.84
C ALA A 102 -16.71 12.18 -3.20
N SER A 103 -17.49 11.19 -2.75
CA SER A 103 -18.94 11.15 -2.96
C SER A 103 -19.66 12.18 -2.09
N PHE A 104 -19.24 12.35 -0.83
CA PHE A 104 -19.79 13.36 0.07
C PHE A 104 -19.47 14.78 -0.36
N ASP A 105 -18.24 15.06 -0.80
CA ASP A 105 -17.88 16.40 -1.25
C ASP A 105 -18.68 16.79 -2.49
N ARG A 106 -18.87 15.87 -3.44
CA ARG A 106 -19.72 16.12 -4.61
C ARG A 106 -21.16 16.48 -4.22
N ALA A 107 -21.74 15.80 -3.23
CA ALA A 107 -23.10 16.04 -2.77
C ALA A 107 -23.28 17.41 -2.06
N ARG A 108 -22.21 18.04 -1.56
CA ARG A 108 -22.27 19.39 -0.95
C ARG A 108 -22.36 20.53 -1.96
N TYR A 109 -22.01 20.28 -3.23
CA TYR A 109 -21.99 21.30 -4.29
C TYR A 109 -23.15 21.19 -5.29
N VAL A 110 -24.10 20.28 -5.06
CA VAL A 110 -25.36 20.12 -5.82
C VAL A 110 -26.52 20.61 -4.96
#